data_AF-A0A4R3YL06-F1
#
_entry.id   AF-A0A4R3YL06-F1
#
_cell.length_a   1.000
_cell.length_b   1.000
_cell.length_c   1.000
_cell.angle_alpha   90.00
_cell.angle_beta   90.00
_cell.angle_gamma   90.00
#
_symmetry.space_group_name_H-M   'P 1'
#
loop_
_entity.id
_entity.type
_entity.pdbx_description
1 polymer ?
#
loop_
_entity_poly.entity_id
_entity_poly.type
_entity_poly.pdbx_seq_one_letter_code
_entity_poly.pdbx_strand_id
1 'polypeptide(L)'
;MRLLFTIAPLTLAAILAACSPSSPETASASASAPATEPAPGKTAPANPALGSPDWYAWVDRTLAVSDDGHGPAPGTPEWNSAVQTKLGEEAPQQKSGSTEWQQAVDALLRTRVATH
;
A
#
# COMPACT_ATOMS: atom_id res chain seq x y z
N MET A 1 28.50 -19.58 38.20
CA MET A 1 29.24 -19.70 36.94
C MET A 1 28.53 -18.86 35.88
N ARG A 2 29.22 -17.83 35.36
CA ARG A 2 28.82 -17.02 34.20
C ARG A 2 29.25 -17.76 32.94
N LEU A 3 28.41 -17.81 31.91
CA LEU A 3 28.86 -17.72 30.52
C LEU A 3 27.83 -16.89 29.74
N LEU A 4 28.22 -15.63 29.53
CA LEU A 4 27.67 -14.73 28.53
C LEU A 4 28.24 -15.16 27.18
N PHE A 5 27.41 -15.30 26.15
CA PHE A 5 27.87 -15.27 24.76
C PHE A 5 27.09 -14.22 23.99
N THR A 6 27.64 -13.01 24.05
CA THR A 6 27.56 -11.95 23.05
C THR A 6 28.36 -12.37 21.81
N ILE A 7 27.93 -11.94 20.60
CA ILE A 7 28.66 -11.68 19.32
C ILE A 7 27.63 -11.90 18.19
N ALA A 8 27.35 -11.03 17.22
CA ALA A 8 27.80 -9.67 16.89
C ALA A 8 26.80 -9.03 15.89
N PRO A 9 26.75 -7.69 15.81
CA PRO A 9 25.86 -6.93 14.92
C PRO A 9 26.38 -6.92 13.48
N LEU A 10 25.50 -7.19 12.50
CA LEU A 10 25.80 -6.98 11.09
C LEU A 10 25.55 -5.51 10.73
N THR A 11 26.61 -4.71 10.82
CA THR A 11 26.66 -3.34 10.29
C THR A 11 26.69 -3.38 8.76
N LEU A 12 25.68 -2.84 8.10
CA LEU A 12 25.80 -2.37 6.71
C LEU A 12 25.44 -0.88 6.66
N ALA A 13 26.48 -0.06 6.70
CA ALA A 13 26.40 1.34 6.34
C ALA A 13 26.47 1.45 4.81
N ALA A 14 25.42 2.00 4.19
CA ALA A 14 25.49 2.55 2.84
C ALA A 14 24.95 3.98 2.89
N ILE A 15 25.87 4.93 2.70
CA ILE A 15 25.66 6.37 2.68
C ILE A 15 25.02 6.73 1.34
N LEU A 16 23.83 7.33 1.37
CA LEU A 16 23.35 8.19 0.29
C LEU A 16 23.12 9.57 0.87
N ALA A 17 24.18 10.37 0.81
CA ALA A 17 24.08 11.81 0.93
C ALA A 17 23.42 12.39 -0.33
N ALA A 18 22.63 13.44 -0.09
CA ALA A 18 22.16 14.46 -1.04
C ALA A 18 20.94 14.13 -1.93
N CYS A 19 19.76 14.49 -1.43
CA CYS A 19 18.90 15.39 -2.18
C CYS A 19 18.10 16.29 -1.21
N SER A 20 18.67 17.44 -0.86
CA SER A 20 17.90 18.62 -0.43
C SER A 20 17.40 19.33 -1.68
N PRO A 21 16.12 19.68 -1.73
CA PRO A 21 15.75 21.10 -1.87
C PRO A 21 14.81 21.50 -0.72
N SER A 22 15.25 22.42 0.15
CA SER A 22 14.92 23.86 0.08
C SER A 22 13.42 24.12 0.33
N SER A 23 13.09 24.40 1.59
CA SER A 23 11.83 25.05 1.96
C SER A 23 11.89 26.54 1.66
N PRO A 24 10.80 27.12 1.14
CA PRO A 24 10.41 28.46 1.52
C PRO A 24 9.12 28.41 2.35
N GLU A 25 9.20 28.98 3.55
CA GLU A 25 8.08 29.38 4.37
C GLU A 25 7.47 30.68 3.78
N THR A 26 6.17 30.72 3.48
CA THR A 26 5.38 31.96 3.60
C THR A 26 3.88 31.73 3.49
N ALA A 27 3.18 32.25 4.50
CA ALA A 27 1.87 32.89 4.46
C ALA A 27 0.58 32.04 4.29
N SER A 28 -0.17 32.01 5.40
CA SER A 28 -1.63 32.14 5.51
C SER A 28 -2.39 32.50 4.22
N ALA A 29 -3.40 31.72 3.89
CA ALA A 29 -4.78 32.21 3.72
C ALA A 29 -5.75 31.04 3.52
N SER A 30 -6.77 31.01 4.37
CA SER A 30 -8.04 30.32 4.14
C SER A 30 -8.69 30.86 2.87
N ALA A 31 -9.12 30.00 1.94
CA ALA A 31 -10.40 30.08 1.21
C ALA A 31 -10.44 29.15 -0.02
N SER A 32 -11.49 28.32 -0.04
CA SER A 32 -12.17 27.75 -1.22
C SER A 32 -11.38 26.85 -2.17
N ALA A 33 -11.55 25.54 -1.97
CA ALA A 33 -11.30 24.53 -2.99
C ALA A 33 -12.34 24.64 -4.13
N PRO A 34 -11.94 24.75 -5.40
CA PRO A 34 -12.62 24.06 -6.46
C PRO A 34 -12.02 22.64 -6.55
N ALA A 35 -12.90 21.65 -6.62
CA ALA A 35 -12.54 20.30 -7.01
C ALA A 35 -11.93 20.36 -8.43
N THR A 36 -10.62 20.23 -8.53
CA THR A 36 -9.95 19.96 -9.79
C THR A 36 -10.13 18.48 -10.08
N GLU A 37 -11.10 18.15 -10.93
CA GLU A 37 -11.12 16.92 -11.69
C GLU A 37 -9.78 16.78 -12.46
N PRO A 38 -9.06 15.64 -12.36
CA PRO A 38 -7.90 15.43 -13.20
C PRO A 38 -8.33 15.22 -14.65
N ALA A 39 -7.68 15.96 -15.56
CA ALA A 39 -7.91 15.94 -16.99
C ALA A 39 -7.69 14.54 -17.62
N PRO A 40 -8.45 14.17 -18.67
CA PRO A 40 -8.26 12.90 -19.37
C PRO A 40 -7.06 13.04 -20.33
N GLY A 41 -5.96 12.33 -20.07
CA GLY A 41 -4.89 12.16 -21.06
C GLY A 41 -3.45 12.48 -20.63
N LYS A 42 -3.02 12.07 -19.42
CA LYS A 42 -1.59 11.91 -19.10
C LYS A 42 -1.43 10.87 -18.00
N THR A 43 -1.09 9.64 -18.39
CA THR A 43 -0.61 8.55 -17.52
C THR A 43 -1.23 8.53 -16.11
N ALA A 44 -2.38 7.85 -15.98
CA ALA A 44 -2.81 7.35 -14.68
C ALA A 44 -1.59 6.68 -14.01
N PRO A 45 -1.31 6.93 -12.72
CA PRO A 45 -0.20 6.27 -12.07
C PRO A 45 -0.41 4.77 -12.28
N ALA A 46 0.61 4.08 -12.79
CA ALA A 46 0.64 2.62 -12.86
C ALA A 46 0.59 1.96 -11.45
N ASN A 47 0.29 2.76 -10.43
CA ASN A 47 0.01 2.39 -9.07
C ASN A 47 -1.25 3.14 -8.61
N PRO A 48 -2.43 2.49 -8.55
CA PRO A 48 -3.58 3.13 -7.92
C PRO A 48 -3.23 3.48 -6.47
N ALA A 49 -3.65 4.66 -6.01
CA ALA A 49 -3.34 5.09 -4.66
C ALA A 49 -3.97 4.13 -3.64
N LEU A 50 -3.19 3.69 -2.65
CA LEU A 50 -3.62 2.72 -1.65
C LEU A 50 -4.89 3.19 -0.95
N GLY A 51 -5.87 2.29 -0.82
CA GLY A 51 -7.16 2.59 -0.21
C GLY A 51 -8.10 3.42 -1.07
N SER A 52 -7.74 3.71 -2.32
CA SER A 52 -8.62 4.33 -3.31
C SER A 52 -9.54 3.29 -3.96
N PRO A 53 -10.71 3.70 -4.50
CA PRO A 53 -11.61 2.79 -5.22
C PRO A 53 -10.90 2.01 -6.34
N ASP A 54 -10.02 2.66 -7.10
CA ASP A 54 -9.22 2.01 -8.15
C ASP A 54 -8.28 0.93 -7.59
N TRP A 55 -7.70 1.15 -6.40
CA TRP A 55 -6.83 0.16 -5.77
C TRP A 55 -7.63 -1.06 -5.35
N TYR A 56 -8.77 -0.86 -4.69
CA TYR A 56 -9.61 -1.99 -4.31
C TYR A 56 -10.13 -2.78 -5.52
N ALA A 57 -10.53 -2.10 -6.59
CA ALA A 57 -10.97 -2.76 -7.83
C ALA A 57 -9.84 -3.57 -8.49
N TRP A 58 -8.60 -3.08 -8.43
CA TRP A 58 -7.44 -3.82 -8.91
C TRP A 58 -7.13 -5.04 -8.04
N VAL A 59 -7.15 -4.91 -6.71
CA VAL A 59 -6.97 -6.03 -5.77
C VAL A 59 -8.04 -7.09 -6.00
N ASP A 60 -9.30 -6.66 -6.11
CA ASP A 60 -10.46 -7.51 -6.32
C ASP A 60 -10.31 -8.33 -7.61
N ARG A 61 -9.91 -7.68 -8.72
CA ARG A 61 -9.62 -8.35 -10.00
C ARG A 61 -8.44 -9.32 -9.90
N THR A 62 -7.38 -8.95 -9.19
CA THR A 62 -6.15 -9.76 -9.10
C THR A 62 -6.35 -11.02 -8.26
N LEU A 63 -7.14 -10.92 -7.20
CA LEU A 63 -7.43 -12.03 -6.29
C LEU A 63 -8.75 -12.75 -6.59
N ALA A 64 -9.54 -12.25 -7.55
CA ALA A 64 -10.91 -12.67 -7.79
C ALA A 64 -11.71 -12.75 -6.47
N VAL A 65 -11.70 -11.63 -5.72
CA VAL A 65 -12.40 -11.55 -4.42
C VAL A 65 -13.91 -11.50 -4.67
N SER A 66 -14.33 -10.71 -5.66
CA SER A 66 -15.69 -10.71 -6.19
C SER A 66 -15.74 -11.58 -7.45
N ASP A 67 -16.23 -12.81 -7.29
CA ASP A 67 -16.27 -13.80 -8.38
C ASP A 67 -17.29 -13.43 -9.48
N ASP A 68 -18.49 -12.98 -9.08
CA ASP A 68 -19.62 -12.69 -9.99
C ASP A 68 -20.36 -11.39 -9.61
N GLY A 69 -19.66 -10.43 -8.98
CA GLY A 69 -20.29 -9.22 -8.42
C GLY A 69 -21.07 -9.45 -7.13
N HIS A 70 -21.06 -10.68 -6.61
CA HIS A 70 -21.62 -11.07 -5.31
C HIS A 70 -20.62 -11.02 -4.15
N GLY A 71 -19.57 -10.21 -4.29
CA GLY A 71 -18.55 -10.03 -3.25
C GLY A 71 -18.94 -8.99 -2.20
N PRO A 72 -18.29 -9.00 -1.04
CA PRO A 72 -18.39 -7.90 -0.08
C PRO A 72 -17.92 -6.59 -0.71
N ALA A 73 -18.50 -5.47 -0.26
CA ALA A 73 -18.16 -4.17 -0.82
C ALA A 73 -16.67 -3.84 -0.59
N PRO A 74 -15.96 -3.33 -1.61
CA PRO A 74 -14.57 -2.91 -1.50
C PRO A 74 -14.30 -1.98 -0.30
N GLY A 75 -13.24 -2.27 0.46
CA GLY A 75 -12.83 -1.48 1.61
C GLY A 75 -13.61 -1.73 2.91
N THR A 76 -14.61 -2.62 2.91
CA THR A 76 -15.28 -3.04 4.14
C THR A 76 -14.47 -4.11 4.89
N PRO A 77 -14.69 -4.30 6.21
CA PRO A 77 -14.04 -5.37 6.96
C PRO A 77 -14.33 -6.77 6.40
N GLU A 78 -15.51 -7.01 5.83
CA GLU A 78 -15.84 -8.28 5.18
C GLU A 78 -14.94 -8.51 3.94
N TRP A 79 -14.73 -7.47 3.13
CA TRP A 79 -13.85 -7.54 1.96
C TRP A 79 -12.39 -7.74 2.37
N ASN A 80 -11.92 -7.05 3.40
CA ASN A 80 -10.56 -7.24 3.92
C ASN A 80 -10.34 -8.68 4.41
N SER A 81 -11.35 -9.30 5.03
CA SER A 81 -11.31 -10.70 5.47
C SER A 81 -11.32 -11.68 4.29
N ALA A 82 -12.10 -11.38 3.25
CA ALA A 82 -12.11 -12.16 2.01
C ALA A 82 -10.76 -12.11 1.29
N VAL A 83 -10.13 -10.93 1.21
CA VAL A 83 -8.76 -10.75 0.70
C VAL A 83 -7.76 -11.58 1.52
N GLN A 84 -7.85 -11.52 2.84
CA GLN A 84 -6.96 -12.27 3.73
C GLN A 84 -7.11 -13.79 3.52
N THR A 85 -8.34 -14.25 3.33
CA THR A 85 -8.66 -15.65 3.01
C THR A 85 -8.07 -16.07 1.67
N LYS A 86 -8.17 -15.22 0.64
CA LYS A 86 -7.62 -15.47 -0.70
C LYS A 86 -6.08 -15.48 -0.71
N LEU A 87 -5.47 -14.67 0.15
CA LEU A 87 -4.01 -14.63 0.29
C LEU A 87 -3.44 -15.83 1.09
N GLY A 88 -4.24 -16.43 1.98
CA GLY A 88 -3.86 -17.62 2.73
C GLY A 88 -2.64 -17.39 3.63
N GLU A 89 -1.63 -18.26 3.53
CA GLU A 89 -0.41 -18.17 4.33
C GLU A 89 0.46 -16.95 4.00
N GLU A 90 0.33 -16.40 2.80
CA GLU A 90 1.05 -15.20 2.39
C GLU A 90 0.34 -13.91 2.84
N ALA A 91 -0.82 -14.02 3.49
CA ALA A 91 -1.57 -12.86 3.91
C ALA A 91 -0.81 -12.04 4.97
N PRO A 92 -0.84 -10.70 4.88
CA PRO A 92 -0.20 -9.85 5.88
C PRO A 92 -0.79 -10.12 7.27
N GLN A 93 0.10 -10.24 8.25
CA GLN A 93 -0.26 -10.46 9.66
C GLN A 93 -0.74 -9.17 10.34
N GLN A 94 -0.57 -8.01 9.69
CA GLN A 94 -1.06 -6.73 10.15
C GLN A 94 -2.59 -6.72 10.21
N LYS A 95 -3.13 -5.79 11.01
CA LYS A 95 -4.57 -5.59 11.16
C LYS A 95 -5.23 -5.29 9.81
N SER A 96 -6.18 -6.13 9.42
CA SER A 96 -6.90 -6.03 8.15
C SER A 96 -7.58 -4.67 8.01
N GLY A 97 -7.39 -4.01 6.86
CA GLY A 97 -7.90 -2.68 6.58
C GLY A 97 -7.01 -1.51 7.04
N SER A 98 -5.98 -1.74 7.85
CA SER A 98 -4.98 -0.70 8.18
C SER A 98 -4.15 -0.30 6.95
N THR A 99 -3.59 0.90 6.95
CA THR A 99 -2.70 1.37 5.87
C THR A 99 -1.50 0.45 5.66
N GLU A 100 -0.88 -0.06 6.75
CA GLU A 100 0.24 -1.00 6.65
C GLU A 100 -0.17 -2.34 6.04
N TRP A 101 -1.41 -2.78 6.27
CA TRP A 101 -1.96 -3.98 5.64
C TRP A 101 -2.16 -3.74 4.13
N GLN A 102 -2.72 -2.60 3.74
CA GLN A 102 -2.93 -2.25 2.32
C GLN A 102 -1.59 -2.17 1.56
N GLN A 103 -0.56 -1.59 2.17
CA GLN A 103 0.80 -1.56 1.62
C GLN A 103 1.38 -2.96 1.41
N ALA A 104 1.20 -3.84 2.40
CA ALA A 104 1.71 -5.21 2.30
C ALA A 104 0.95 -6.03 1.23
N VAL A 105 -0.37 -5.89 1.15
CA VAL A 105 -1.19 -6.52 0.09
C VAL A 105 -0.75 -6.01 -1.28
N ASP A 106 -0.56 -4.70 -1.45
CA ASP A 106 -0.12 -4.12 -2.73
C ASP A 106 1.24 -4.68 -3.17
N ALA A 107 2.23 -4.67 -2.28
CA ALA A 107 3.58 -5.17 -2.58
C ALA A 107 3.57 -6.66 -2.96
N LEU A 108 2.78 -7.46 -2.24
CA LEU A 108 2.63 -8.89 -2.52
C LEU A 108 1.97 -9.12 -3.87
N LEU A 109 0.84 -8.45 -4.13
CA LEU A 109 0.11 -8.61 -5.39
C LEU A 109 0.93 -8.13 -6.59
N ARG A 110 1.67 -7.03 -6.44
CA ARG A 110 2.63 -6.57 -7.45
C ARG A 110 3.70 -7.61 -7.78
N THR A 111 4.23 -8.27 -6.76
CA THR A 111 5.23 -9.32 -6.94
C THR A 111 4.64 -10.51 -7.70
N ARG A 112 3.41 -10.90 -7.38
CA ARG A 112 2.70 -12.00 -8.06
C ARG A 112 2.40 -11.69 -9.53
N VAL A 113 1.85 -10.51 -9.82
CA VAL A 113 1.55 -10.12 -11.22
C VAL A 113 2.80 -9.91 -12.07
N ALA A 114 3.95 -9.61 -11.44
CA ALA A 114 5.23 -9.49 -12.15
C ALA A 114 5.91 -10.85 -12.40
N THR A 115 5.54 -11.90 -11.65
CA THR A 115 6.13 -13.24 -11.72
C THR A 115 5.32 -14.18 -12.62
N HIS A 116 4.07 -13.84 -12.93
CA HIS A 116 3.19 -14.53 -13.86
C HIS A 116 3.34 -14.02 -15.29
#